data_AF-A0A059CP95-F1
#
_entry.id   AF-A0A059CP95-F1
#
_cell.length_a   1.000
_cell.length_b   1.000
_cell.length_c   1.000
_cell.angle_alpha   90.00
_cell.angle_beta   90.00
_cell.angle_gamma   90.00
#
_symmetry.space_group_name_H-M   'P 1'
#
loop_
_entity.id
_entity.type
_entity.pdbx_description
1 polymer ?
#
loop_
_entity_poly.entity_id
_entity_poly.type
_entity_poly.pdbx_seq_one_letter_code
_entity_poly.pdbx_strand_id
1 'polypeptide(L)'
;MAVSPLSSRTLSPLPPPHVALRRPGAVARAAAVAFPRKEPKLNQLDVSYYGQRSKWALRLSLAEQSPPKPAVDVERLVGFLYDDLPHLFDDQGIDRTAYDERVKFRDPITKHDTISGYLFNIAFLKTVFRPDFQLHWAKQTGPYEITTRWTMVMKFMPLPWKPELVFTGTSIMGINPETGKFCSHVDYWDSIKENEYFSLEGLRDVFRQLQYYKTPELQSPIYQILKRTGKYEVRKYAPFLVAETSGDKLSGSKGFNDIAGYIFGKNSKTEKMKMTTPVFTQAFDNELSKISIQFVLPLEKDLSRWGYISLYN
;
A
#
# COMPACT_ATOMS: atom_id res chain seq x y z
N MET A 1 33.12 38.97 3.74
CA MET A 1 31.67 38.71 3.79
C MET A 1 31.46 37.29 3.28
N ALA A 2 30.78 36.44 4.05
CA ALA A 2 30.80 34.98 3.86
C ALA A 2 29.85 34.55 2.73
N VAL A 3 30.42 33.89 1.73
CA VAL A 3 29.74 33.28 0.60
C VAL A 3 29.05 31.99 1.07
N SER A 4 27.74 31.84 0.84
CA SER A 4 27.05 30.54 0.99
C SER A 4 26.86 29.95 -0.41
N PRO A 5 27.60 28.90 -0.80
CA PRO A 5 27.44 28.31 -2.13
C PRO A 5 26.14 27.48 -2.18
N LEU A 6 25.27 27.77 -3.15
CA LEU A 6 24.18 26.85 -3.53
C LEU A 6 24.79 25.66 -4.27
N SER A 7 24.40 24.44 -3.91
CA SER A 7 24.80 23.22 -4.64
C SER A 7 23.58 22.55 -5.25
N SER A 8 23.72 22.04 -6.48
CA SER A 8 22.71 21.20 -7.11
C SER A 8 22.95 19.75 -6.72
N ARG A 9 21.99 19.12 -6.04
CA ARG A 9 22.07 17.71 -5.64
C ARG A 9 20.85 16.94 -6.12
N THR A 10 21.08 15.77 -6.71
CA THR A 10 20.01 14.82 -7.05
C THR A 10 19.70 13.98 -5.81
N LEU A 11 18.47 14.03 -5.32
CA LEU A 11 18.02 13.15 -4.25
C LEU A 11 17.70 11.77 -4.85
N SER A 12 18.47 10.76 -4.44
CA SER A 12 18.25 9.35 -4.78
C SER A 12 17.59 8.63 -3.60
N PRO A 13 16.83 7.54 -3.83
CA PRO A 13 16.29 6.73 -2.74
C PRO A 13 17.41 6.16 -1.86
N LEU A 14 17.22 6.20 -0.54
CA LEU A 14 18.12 5.53 0.40
C LEU A 14 18.09 4.00 0.14
N PRO A 15 19.24 3.30 0.19
CA PRO A 15 19.25 1.84 0.12
C PRO A 15 18.46 1.24 1.30
N PRO A 16 17.82 0.07 1.12
CA PRO A 16 17.07 -0.58 2.18
C PRO A 16 18.01 -0.92 3.35
N PRO A 17 17.55 -0.81 4.61
CA PRO A 17 18.39 -1.14 5.76
C PRO A 17 18.76 -2.63 5.72
N HIS A 18 20.06 -2.92 5.76
CA HIS A 18 20.56 -4.27 6.00
C HIS A 18 20.21 -4.67 7.44
N VAL A 19 19.19 -5.52 7.59
CA VAL A 19 18.87 -6.15 8.87
C VAL A 19 19.86 -7.30 9.09
N ALA A 20 20.89 -7.04 9.89
CA ALA A 20 21.75 -8.10 10.42
C ALA A 20 20.96 -8.88 11.48
N LEU A 21 20.68 -10.16 11.20
CA LEU A 21 20.07 -11.07 12.17
C LEU A 21 21.03 -11.32 13.34
N ARG A 22 20.76 -10.72 14.50
CA ARG A 22 21.42 -11.08 15.76
C ARG A 22 20.76 -12.34 16.30
N ARG A 23 21.51 -13.44 16.40
CA ARG A 23 21.07 -14.69 17.05
C ARG A 23 20.75 -14.43 18.53
N PRO A 24 19.60 -14.87 19.06
CA PRO A 24 19.37 -14.88 20.50
C PRO A 24 20.22 -15.97 21.16
N GLY A 25 20.87 -15.62 22.28
CA GLY A 25 21.64 -16.53 23.12
C GLY A 25 20.77 -17.56 23.82
N ALA A 26 21.41 -18.68 24.17
CA ALA A 26 20.82 -19.84 24.83
C ALA A 26 20.08 -19.47 26.13
N VAL A 27 18.84 -19.94 26.26
CA VAL A 27 18.06 -19.87 27.51
C VAL A 27 18.19 -21.22 28.23
N ALA A 28 18.51 -21.14 29.52
CA ALA A 28 18.74 -22.25 30.43
C ALA A 28 17.50 -23.14 30.63
N ARG A 29 17.75 -24.44 30.79
CA ARG A 29 16.78 -25.48 31.19
C ARG A 29 16.18 -25.15 32.57
N ALA A 30 14.86 -25.17 32.67
CA ALA A 30 14.13 -25.24 33.94
C ALA A 30 13.46 -26.62 34.07
N ALA A 31 13.55 -27.18 35.28
CA ALA A 31 13.24 -28.55 35.65
C ALA A 31 11.74 -28.90 35.61
N ALA A 32 11.46 -30.16 35.30
CA ALA A 32 10.13 -30.75 35.33
C ALA A 32 9.64 -30.92 36.79
N VAL A 33 8.40 -30.47 37.05
CA VAL A 33 7.65 -30.80 38.27
C VAL A 33 6.53 -31.76 37.87
N ALA A 34 6.57 -32.96 38.43
CA ALA A 34 5.58 -34.01 38.23
C ALA A 34 4.34 -33.77 39.11
N PHE A 35 3.15 -33.97 38.55
CA PHE A 35 1.88 -34.04 39.30
C PHE A 35 1.33 -35.47 39.26
N PRO A 36 0.78 -35.99 40.37
CA PRO A 36 0.37 -37.39 40.48
C PRO A 36 -0.93 -37.67 39.71
N ARG A 37 -0.91 -38.81 39.00
CA ARG A 37 -2.01 -39.43 38.26
C ARG A 37 -3.01 -40.03 39.25
N LYS A 38 -4.31 -39.69 39.15
CA LYS A 38 -5.40 -40.45 39.77
C LYS A 38 -6.12 -41.26 38.70
N GLU A 39 -6.03 -42.59 38.79
CA GLU A 39 -6.83 -43.53 38.01
C GLU A 39 -8.26 -43.60 38.56
N PRO A 40 -9.30 -43.61 37.72
CA PRO A 40 -10.62 -44.06 38.11
C PRO A 40 -10.77 -45.58 37.90
N LYS A 41 -11.36 -46.22 38.91
CA LYS A 41 -11.60 -47.65 39.02
C LYS A 41 -12.54 -48.20 37.93
N LEU A 42 -12.17 -49.37 37.44
CA LEU A 42 -12.93 -50.27 36.60
C LEU A 42 -14.11 -50.87 37.40
N ASN A 43 -15.36 -50.65 36.95
CA ASN A 43 -16.48 -51.48 37.35
C ASN A 43 -16.96 -52.28 36.13
N GLN A 44 -16.84 -53.60 36.29
CA GLN A 44 -17.38 -54.64 35.44
C GLN A 44 -18.92 -54.59 35.46
N LEU A 45 -19.54 -54.53 34.29
CA LEU A 45 -20.91 -55.00 34.04
C LEU A 45 -20.95 -55.63 32.65
N ASP A 46 -21.88 -56.57 32.53
CA ASP A 46 -21.74 -57.85 31.86
C ASP A 46 -21.92 -57.87 30.33
N VAL A 47 -21.54 -59.01 29.77
CA VAL A 47 -21.50 -59.40 28.35
C VAL A 47 -22.89 -59.54 27.71
N SER A 48 -23.05 -59.04 26.49
CA SER A 48 -23.52 -59.79 25.29
C SER A 48 -24.25 -58.89 24.27
N TYR A 49 -23.77 -58.85 23.03
CA TYR A 49 -24.53 -59.21 21.82
C TYR A 49 -23.62 -59.14 20.59
N TYR A 50 -23.57 -60.25 19.88
CA TYR A 50 -22.78 -60.47 18.67
C TYR A 50 -23.41 -59.75 17.47
N GLY A 51 -22.56 -59.17 16.61
CA GLY A 51 -22.83 -59.09 15.17
C GLY A 51 -23.50 -57.83 14.62
N GLN A 52 -22.69 -56.85 14.20
CA GLN A 52 -22.88 -56.09 12.95
C GLN A 52 -21.59 -55.31 12.63
N ARG A 53 -20.62 -55.97 11.99
CA ARG A 53 -19.53 -55.29 11.26
C ARG A 53 -20.17 -54.52 10.12
N SER A 54 -20.24 -53.22 10.30
CA SER A 54 -21.18 -52.39 9.61
C SER A 54 -20.47 -51.66 8.46
N LYS A 55 -21.16 -51.63 7.30
CA LYS A 55 -20.65 -51.24 5.96
C LYS A 55 -20.02 -49.82 5.90
N TRP A 56 -20.11 -49.04 6.98
CA TRP A 56 -19.48 -47.73 7.12
C TRP A 56 -17.96 -47.82 7.33
N ALA A 57 -17.45 -48.84 8.03
CA ALA A 57 -16.01 -48.98 8.27
C ALA A 57 -15.23 -49.28 6.97
N LEU A 58 -15.84 -50.01 6.03
CA LEU A 58 -15.28 -50.27 4.69
C LEU A 58 -15.40 -49.08 3.73
N ARG A 59 -16.38 -48.20 3.94
CA ARG A 59 -16.51 -46.95 3.17
C ARG A 59 -15.50 -45.89 3.61
N LEU A 60 -15.14 -45.86 4.89
CA LEU A 60 -14.07 -44.98 5.38
C LEU A 60 -12.71 -45.37 4.78
N SER A 61 -12.40 -46.67 4.73
CA SER A 61 -11.10 -47.12 4.21
C SER A 61 -10.95 -46.95 2.69
N LEU A 62 -12.05 -46.95 1.92
CA LEU A 62 -12.01 -46.62 0.49
C LEU A 62 -11.97 -45.11 0.21
N ALA A 63 -12.48 -44.27 1.12
CA ALA A 63 -12.45 -42.82 0.97
C ALA A 63 -11.05 -42.22 1.23
N GLU A 64 -10.20 -42.92 2.00
CA GLU A 64 -8.81 -42.54 2.26
C GLU A 64 -7.83 -42.88 1.12
N GLN A 65 -8.28 -43.56 0.06
CA GLN A 65 -7.45 -43.91 -1.11
C GLN A 65 -7.75 -43.02 -2.33
N SER A 66 -8.10 -41.75 -2.11
CA SER A 66 -8.02 -40.76 -3.19
C SER A 66 -6.56 -40.33 -3.36
N PRO A 67 -6.02 -40.23 -4.60
CA PRO A 67 -4.70 -39.64 -4.79
C PRO A 67 -4.68 -38.25 -4.15
N PRO A 68 -3.54 -37.80 -3.57
CA PRO A 68 -3.47 -36.46 -3.00
C PRO A 68 -3.88 -35.47 -4.09
N LYS A 69 -4.96 -34.71 -3.84
CA LYS A 69 -5.34 -33.59 -4.71
C LYS A 69 -4.09 -32.74 -4.93
N PRO A 70 -3.79 -32.31 -6.17
CA PRO A 70 -2.64 -31.45 -6.38
C PRO A 70 -2.77 -30.24 -5.45
N ALA A 71 -1.75 -30.02 -4.63
CA ALA A 71 -1.71 -28.88 -3.74
C ALA A 71 -1.88 -27.61 -4.59
N VAL A 72 -2.77 -26.71 -4.17
CA VAL A 72 -3.01 -25.47 -4.91
C VAL A 72 -1.70 -24.70 -5.02
N ASP A 73 -1.32 -24.36 -6.25
CA ASP A 73 -0.12 -23.58 -6.52
C ASP A 73 -0.38 -22.10 -6.24
N VAL A 74 -0.17 -21.72 -4.98
CA VAL A 74 -0.42 -20.35 -4.52
C VAL A 74 0.60 -19.37 -5.11
N GLU A 75 1.83 -19.80 -5.40
CA GLU A 75 2.85 -18.94 -6.00
C GLU A 75 2.45 -18.54 -7.42
N ARG A 76 1.92 -19.47 -8.21
CA ARG A 76 1.31 -19.17 -9.51
C ARG A 76 0.15 -18.19 -9.38
N LEU A 77 -0.70 -18.33 -8.37
CA LEU A 77 -1.82 -17.39 -8.14
C LEU A 77 -1.34 -16.00 -7.72
N VAL A 78 -0.22 -15.89 -6.99
CA VAL A 78 0.43 -14.60 -6.72
C VAL A 78 0.89 -13.96 -8.02
N GLY A 79 1.55 -14.72 -8.90
CA GLY A 79 1.96 -14.26 -10.22
C GLY A 79 0.76 -13.76 -11.04
N PHE A 80 -0.32 -14.55 -11.09
CA PHE A 80 -1.57 -14.16 -11.75
C PHE A 80 -2.09 -12.81 -11.25
N LEU A 81 -2.06 -12.53 -9.93
CA LEU A 81 -2.54 -11.24 -9.41
C LEU A 81 -1.68 -10.05 -9.86
N TYR A 82 -0.38 -10.24 -10.09
CA TYR A 82 0.48 -9.19 -10.65
C TYR A 82 0.16 -8.90 -12.10
N ASP A 83 -0.27 -9.92 -12.85
CA ASP A 83 -0.68 -9.75 -14.24
C ASP A 83 -2.10 -9.17 -14.33
N ASP A 84 -3.05 -9.66 -13.51
CA ASP A 84 -4.48 -9.39 -13.66
C ASP A 84 -4.94 -8.07 -12.97
N LEU A 85 -4.51 -7.81 -11.73
CA LEU A 85 -5.02 -6.65 -10.97
C LEU A 85 -4.68 -5.28 -11.56
N PRO A 86 -3.52 -5.05 -12.23
CA PRO A 86 -3.29 -3.78 -12.93
C PRO A 86 -4.32 -3.48 -14.02
N HIS A 87 -4.96 -4.52 -14.58
CA HIS A 87 -5.98 -4.41 -15.62
C HIS A 87 -7.40 -4.23 -15.07
N LEU A 88 -7.57 -4.12 -13.74
CA LEU A 88 -8.85 -4.02 -13.05
C LEU A 88 -9.81 -2.99 -13.66
N PHE A 89 -9.28 -1.87 -14.17
CA PHE A 89 -10.08 -0.78 -14.71
C PHE A 89 -9.78 -0.41 -16.16
N ASP A 90 -8.96 -1.17 -16.88
CA ASP A 90 -8.73 -0.94 -18.30
C ASP A 90 -9.64 -1.82 -19.18
N ASP A 91 -9.38 -1.86 -20.48
CA ASP A 91 -10.21 -2.59 -21.45
C ASP A 91 -9.97 -4.10 -21.43
N GLN A 92 -8.84 -4.56 -20.88
CA GLN A 92 -8.58 -5.99 -20.66
C GLN A 92 -9.45 -6.50 -19.51
N GLY A 93 -9.52 -5.76 -18.41
CA GLY A 93 -10.33 -6.14 -17.25
C GLY A 93 -9.79 -7.38 -16.53
N ILE A 94 -10.63 -7.94 -15.65
CA ILE A 94 -10.30 -9.10 -14.81
C ILE A 94 -10.66 -10.42 -15.49
N ASP A 95 -9.73 -11.38 -15.49
CA ASP A 95 -9.97 -12.74 -15.96
C ASP A 95 -10.86 -13.52 -14.98
N ARG A 96 -12.14 -13.63 -15.36
CA ARG A 96 -13.18 -14.36 -14.62
C ARG A 96 -12.83 -15.82 -14.36
N THR A 97 -11.99 -16.45 -15.18
CA THR A 97 -11.74 -17.90 -15.10
C THR A 97 -11.00 -18.29 -13.82
N ALA A 98 -10.23 -17.36 -13.25
CA ALA A 98 -9.50 -17.51 -12.00
C ALA A 98 -10.37 -17.40 -10.73
N TYR A 99 -11.65 -17.04 -10.87
CA TYR A 99 -12.58 -16.82 -9.77
C TYR A 99 -13.69 -17.88 -9.73
N ASP A 100 -14.14 -18.22 -8.53
CA ASP A 100 -15.37 -19.00 -8.35
C ASP A 100 -16.60 -18.12 -8.67
N GLU A 101 -17.69 -18.73 -9.15
CA GLU A 101 -18.93 -18.00 -9.45
C GLU A 101 -19.47 -17.26 -8.20
N ARG A 102 -19.33 -17.90 -7.04
CA ARG A 102 -19.70 -17.35 -5.72
C ARG A 102 -18.48 -16.80 -4.99
N VAL A 103 -17.88 -15.75 -5.54
CA VAL A 103 -16.85 -14.97 -4.85
C VAL A 103 -17.46 -13.95 -3.90
N LYS A 104 -16.99 -13.94 -2.65
CA LYS A 104 -17.39 -12.93 -1.65
C LYS A 104 -16.47 -11.72 -1.76
N PHE A 105 -16.95 -10.63 -2.34
CA PHE A 105 -16.28 -9.33 -2.32
C PHE A 105 -16.81 -8.49 -1.16
N ARG A 106 -15.91 -7.93 -0.35
CA ARG A 106 -16.22 -7.09 0.81
C ARG A 106 -15.25 -5.92 0.85
N ASP A 107 -15.77 -4.72 0.99
CA ASP A 107 -15.01 -3.55 1.39
C ASP A 107 -15.82 -2.75 2.44
N PRO A 108 -15.28 -1.67 3.03
CA PRO A 108 -15.96 -0.91 4.06
C PRO A 108 -17.32 -0.30 3.63
N ILE A 109 -17.57 -0.10 2.34
CA ILE A 109 -18.76 0.58 1.79
C ILE A 109 -19.55 -0.26 0.77
N THR A 110 -19.02 -1.35 0.24
CA THR A 110 -19.66 -2.23 -0.75
C THR A 110 -19.53 -3.71 -0.39
N LYS A 111 -20.52 -4.49 -0.84
CA LYS A 111 -20.60 -5.93 -0.59
C LYS A 111 -21.22 -6.62 -1.81
N HIS A 112 -20.54 -7.63 -2.34
CA HIS A 112 -21.06 -8.49 -3.40
C HIS A 112 -20.77 -9.98 -3.11
N ASP A 113 -21.72 -10.85 -3.45
CA ASP A 113 -21.61 -12.31 -3.22
C ASP A 113 -21.45 -13.13 -4.52
N THR A 114 -21.25 -12.43 -5.64
CA THR A 114 -21.07 -13.03 -6.96
C THR A 114 -20.02 -12.26 -7.77
N ILE A 115 -19.34 -12.97 -8.67
CA ILE A 115 -18.35 -12.35 -9.57
C ILE A 115 -19.00 -11.33 -10.51
N SER A 116 -20.23 -11.60 -10.95
CA SER A 116 -21.01 -10.68 -11.80
C SER A 116 -21.31 -9.36 -11.10
N GLY A 117 -21.68 -9.39 -9.82
CA GLY A 117 -21.94 -8.18 -9.03
C GLY A 117 -20.68 -7.32 -8.86
N TYR A 118 -19.54 -7.96 -8.61
CA TYR A 118 -18.24 -7.29 -8.52
C TYR A 118 -17.86 -6.59 -9.84
N LEU A 119 -18.01 -7.27 -10.97
CA LEU A 119 -17.68 -6.71 -12.28
C LEU A 119 -18.64 -5.59 -12.70
N PHE A 120 -19.92 -5.68 -12.32
CA PHE A 120 -20.84 -4.57 -12.47
C PHE A 120 -20.40 -3.33 -11.68
N ASN A 121 -19.94 -3.52 -10.44
CA ASN A 121 -19.40 -2.43 -9.63
C ASN A 121 -18.16 -1.79 -10.27
N ILE A 122 -17.21 -2.59 -10.76
CA ILE A 122 -16.05 -2.08 -11.52
C ILE A 122 -16.49 -1.26 -12.73
N ALA A 123 -17.43 -1.78 -13.54
CA ALA A 123 -17.93 -1.08 -14.72
C ALA A 123 -18.62 0.26 -14.34
N PHE A 124 -19.39 0.28 -13.27
CA PHE A 124 -19.98 1.49 -12.72
C PHE A 124 -18.90 2.51 -12.29
N LEU A 125 -17.87 2.06 -11.56
CA LEU A 125 -16.76 2.90 -11.13
C LEU A 125 -15.98 3.48 -12.32
N LYS A 126 -15.71 2.69 -13.38
CA LYS A 126 -15.10 3.18 -14.64
C LYS A 126 -15.95 4.26 -15.33
N THR A 127 -17.27 4.19 -15.18
CA THR A 127 -18.19 5.15 -15.80
C THR A 127 -18.18 6.48 -15.07
N VAL A 128 -18.13 6.44 -13.74
CA VAL A 128 -18.29 7.62 -12.86
C VAL A 128 -16.95 8.27 -12.51
N PHE A 129 -15.87 7.48 -12.47
CA PHE A 129 -14.53 7.91 -12.08
C PHE A 129 -13.53 7.64 -13.21
N ARG A 130 -12.36 8.28 -13.16
CA ARG A 130 -11.15 7.79 -13.83
C ARG A 130 -10.28 7.09 -12.78
N PRO A 131 -10.46 5.77 -12.60
CA PRO A 131 -9.64 4.99 -11.68
C PRO A 131 -8.23 4.75 -12.25
N ASP A 132 -7.25 4.80 -11.37
CA ASP A 132 -5.88 4.35 -11.55
C ASP A 132 -5.56 3.43 -10.38
N PHE A 133 -5.33 2.15 -10.67
CA PHE A 133 -5.06 1.13 -9.67
C PHE A 133 -3.60 0.69 -9.75
N GLN A 134 -2.94 0.69 -8.59
CA GLN A 134 -1.54 0.38 -8.46
C GLN A 134 -1.36 -0.75 -7.45
N LEU A 135 -0.91 -1.91 -7.93
CA LEU A 135 -0.49 -3.01 -7.07
C LEU A 135 0.96 -2.81 -6.64
N HIS A 136 1.21 -2.69 -5.34
CA HIS A 136 2.56 -2.53 -4.79
C HIS A 136 3.23 -3.88 -4.54
N TRP A 137 2.48 -4.83 -3.99
CA TRP A 137 2.91 -6.22 -3.83
C TRP A 137 1.72 -7.15 -3.60
N ALA A 138 1.94 -8.42 -3.90
CA ALA A 138 1.11 -9.57 -3.53
C ALA A 138 2.00 -10.66 -2.93
N LYS A 139 1.56 -11.29 -1.84
CA LYS A 139 2.30 -12.37 -1.18
C LYS A 139 1.37 -13.36 -0.49
N GLN A 140 1.77 -14.63 -0.45
CA GLN A 140 1.08 -15.63 0.33
C GLN A 140 1.18 -15.31 1.83
N THR A 141 0.04 -15.28 2.52
CA THR A 141 -0.05 -15.04 3.98
C THR A 141 -0.64 -16.21 4.74
N GLY A 142 -1.25 -17.16 4.05
CA GLY A 142 -1.72 -18.43 4.61
C GLY A 142 -1.75 -19.55 3.57
N PRO A 143 -2.10 -20.79 3.96
CA PRO A 143 -2.12 -21.94 3.05
C PRO A 143 -2.99 -21.73 1.81
N TYR A 144 -4.09 -21.00 1.95
CA TYR A 144 -5.04 -20.68 0.89
C TYR A 144 -5.40 -19.19 0.90
N GLU A 145 -4.41 -18.35 1.19
CA GLU A 145 -4.61 -16.91 1.35
C GLU A 145 -3.45 -16.12 0.78
N ILE A 146 -3.78 -15.13 -0.06
CA ILE A 146 -2.84 -14.14 -0.57
C ILE A 146 -3.26 -12.77 -0.05
N THR A 147 -2.32 -12.03 0.52
CA THR A 147 -2.53 -10.61 0.83
C THR A 147 -1.91 -9.76 -0.25
N THR A 148 -2.62 -8.71 -0.67
CA THR A 148 -2.10 -7.67 -1.57
C THR A 148 -2.01 -6.33 -0.86
N ARG A 149 -1.18 -5.44 -1.40
CA ARG A 149 -1.06 -4.03 -1.00
C ARG A 149 -1.22 -3.17 -2.22
N TRP A 150 -2.10 -2.19 -2.14
CA TRP A 150 -2.49 -1.42 -3.32
C TRP A 150 -2.76 0.05 -3.00
N THR A 151 -2.84 0.83 -4.06
CA THR A 151 -3.33 2.20 -4.04
C THR A 151 -4.26 2.40 -5.22
N MET A 152 -5.43 2.95 -4.95
CA MET A 152 -6.44 3.26 -5.94
C MET A 152 -6.69 4.76 -5.92
N VAL A 153 -6.45 5.42 -7.03
CA VAL A 153 -6.74 6.84 -7.23
C VAL A 153 -7.94 6.94 -8.14
N MET A 154 -9.01 7.57 -7.71
CA MET A 154 -10.26 7.71 -8.46
C MET A 154 -10.59 9.18 -8.63
N LYS A 155 -10.48 9.68 -9.87
CA LYS A 155 -10.88 11.05 -10.18
C LYS A 155 -12.37 11.10 -10.49
N PHE A 156 -13.16 11.78 -9.66
CA PHE A 156 -14.60 11.89 -9.86
C PHE A 156 -14.91 12.87 -11.00
N MET A 157 -15.44 12.35 -12.10
CA MET A 157 -15.65 13.13 -13.33
C MET A 157 -16.91 14.02 -13.35
N PRO A 158 -18.01 13.70 -12.66
CA PRO A 158 -19.23 14.52 -12.71
C PRO A 158 -19.10 15.92 -12.12
N LEU A 159 -18.13 16.20 -11.24
CA LEU A 159 -17.98 17.51 -10.61
C LEU A 159 -16.98 18.40 -11.37
N PRO A 160 -17.24 19.71 -11.52
CA PRO A 160 -16.37 20.62 -12.28
C PRO A 160 -14.91 20.67 -11.78
N TRP A 161 -14.69 20.53 -10.48
CA TRP A 161 -13.35 20.55 -9.87
C TRP A 161 -12.65 19.20 -9.88
N LYS A 162 -13.32 18.15 -10.38
CA LYS A 162 -12.78 16.80 -10.58
C LYS A 162 -11.99 16.28 -9.36
N PRO A 163 -12.63 16.15 -8.18
CA PRO A 163 -11.93 15.77 -6.97
C PRO A 163 -11.27 14.40 -7.13
N GLU A 164 -10.10 14.26 -6.54
CA GLU A 164 -9.31 13.03 -6.58
C GLU A 164 -9.46 12.30 -5.25
N LEU A 165 -10.07 11.11 -5.30
CA LEU A 165 -10.20 10.25 -4.14
C LEU A 165 -9.07 9.23 -4.20
N VAL A 166 -8.20 9.24 -3.19
CA VAL A 166 -7.17 8.22 -3.04
C VAL A 166 -7.71 7.15 -2.07
N PHE A 167 -7.31 5.91 -2.22
CA PHE A 167 -7.55 4.85 -1.25
C PHE A 167 -6.30 4.00 -1.23
N THR A 168 -5.79 3.71 -0.04
CA THR A 168 -4.70 2.74 0.12
C THR A 168 -5.12 1.68 1.09
N GLY A 169 -4.65 0.48 0.88
CA GLY A 169 -5.13 -0.63 1.66
C GLY A 169 -4.44 -1.94 1.38
N THR A 170 -5.00 -2.97 1.98
CA THR A 170 -4.63 -4.36 1.72
C THR A 170 -5.88 -5.16 1.40
N SER A 171 -5.76 -6.08 0.45
CA SER A 171 -6.82 -7.06 0.16
C SER A 171 -6.40 -8.44 0.62
N ILE A 172 -7.28 -9.14 1.32
CA ILE A 172 -7.13 -10.55 1.64
C ILE A 172 -7.91 -11.37 0.60
N MET A 173 -7.18 -12.10 -0.23
CA MET A 173 -7.68 -12.96 -1.29
C MET A 173 -7.71 -14.40 -0.78
N GLY A 174 -8.91 -14.96 -0.61
CA GLY A 174 -9.10 -16.34 -0.20
C GLY A 174 -9.19 -17.26 -1.40
N ILE A 175 -8.53 -18.41 -1.29
CA ILE A 175 -8.44 -19.42 -2.34
C ILE A 175 -9.26 -20.64 -1.92
N ASN A 176 -10.04 -21.17 -2.85
CA ASN A 176 -10.76 -22.41 -2.63
C ASN A 176 -9.81 -23.59 -2.84
N PRO A 177 -9.55 -24.42 -1.80
CA PRO A 177 -8.63 -25.55 -1.90
C PRO A 177 -9.12 -26.65 -2.84
N GLU A 178 -10.41 -26.70 -3.17
CA GLU A 178 -10.98 -27.71 -4.05
C GLU A 178 -10.89 -27.34 -5.53
N THR A 179 -11.06 -26.05 -5.86
CA THR A 179 -11.08 -25.56 -7.24
C THR A 179 -9.79 -24.87 -7.64
N GLY A 180 -8.98 -24.42 -6.68
CA GLY A 180 -7.78 -23.61 -6.91
C GLY A 180 -8.07 -22.18 -7.34
N LYS A 181 -9.32 -21.71 -7.20
CA LYS A 181 -9.78 -20.39 -7.64
C LYS A 181 -9.98 -19.43 -6.47
N PHE A 182 -10.03 -18.13 -6.76
CA PHE A 182 -10.37 -17.12 -5.76
C PHE A 182 -11.85 -17.20 -5.38
N CYS A 183 -12.13 -17.34 -4.09
CA CYS A 183 -13.49 -17.45 -3.54
C CYS A 183 -13.87 -16.31 -2.59
N SER A 184 -12.90 -15.48 -2.17
CA SER A 184 -13.18 -14.26 -1.40
C SER A 184 -12.14 -13.19 -1.64
N HIS A 185 -12.58 -11.94 -1.50
CA HIS A 185 -11.77 -10.74 -1.61
C HIS A 185 -12.28 -9.77 -0.54
N VAL A 186 -11.44 -9.50 0.47
CA VAL A 186 -11.77 -8.59 1.57
C VAL A 186 -10.80 -7.43 1.60
N ASP A 187 -11.29 -6.22 1.38
CA ASP A 187 -10.53 -4.98 1.32
C ASP A 187 -10.53 -4.24 2.66
N TYR A 188 -9.34 -3.81 3.08
CA TYR A 188 -9.11 -2.99 4.26
C TYR A 188 -8.45 -1.68 3.86
N TRP A 189 -9.03 -0.55 4.28
CA TRP A 189 -8.53 0.79 4.01
C TRP A 189 -7.66 1.30 5.17
N ASP A 190 -6.50 1.86 4.85
CA ASP A 190 -5.58 2.43 5.83
C ASP A 190 -6.11 3.72 6.49
N SER A 191 -7.08 4.39 5.86
CA SER A 191 -7.64 5.67 6.33
C SER A 191 -8.64 5.53 7.46
N ILE A 192 -9.14 4.32 7.72
CA ILE A 192 -10.20 4.04 8.69
C ILE A 192 -9.80 2.91 9.63
N LYS A 193 -10.41 2.87 10.82
CA LYS A 193 -10.27 1.78 11.79
C LYS A 193 -11.35 0.73 11.59
N GLU A 194 -12.59 1.16 11.41
CA GLU A 194 -13.74 0.26 11.24
C GLU A 194 -13.84 -0.14 9.76
N ASN A 195 -13.27 -1.30 9.42
CA ASN A 195 -13.22 -1.82 8.05
C ASN A 195 -14.35 -2.82 7.75
N GLU A 196 -15.20 -3.14 8.73
CA GLU A 196 -16.35 -4.00 8.49
C GLU A 196 -17.39 -3.26 7.65
N TYR A 197 -17.95 -3.97 6.67
CA TYR A 197 -19.11 -3.49 5.93
C TYR A 197 -20.31 -3.42 6.89
N PHE A 198 -21.01 -2.30 7.07
CA PHE A 198 -20.97 -1.00 6.40
C PHE A 198 -20.38 0.08 7.33
N SER A 199 -19.28 0.71 6.92
CA SER A 199 -18.51 1.64 7.75
C SER A 199 -18.91 3.09 7.52
N LEU A 200 -19.44 3.73 8.57
CA LEU A 200 -19.70 5.18 8.56
C LEU A 200 -18.40 5.99 8.47
N GLU A 201 -17.30 5.47 9.01
CA GLU A 201 -15.98 6.09 8.90
C GLU A 201 -15.51 6.11 7.43
N GLY A 202 -15.70 4.99 6.72
CA GLY A 202 -15.42 4.87 5.29
C GLY A 202 -16.20 5.88 4.45
N LEU A 203 -17.52 5.97 4.66
CA LEU A 203 -18.33 6.97 3.98
C LEU A 203 -17.88 8.41 4.27
N ARG A 204 -17.59 8.72 5.54
CA ARG A 204 -17.11 10.06 5.91
C ARG A 204 -15.76 10.39 5.25
N ASP A 205 -14.87 9.40 5.09
CA ASP A 205 -13.60 9.57 4.38
C ASP A 205 -13.81 9.87 2.89
N VAL A 206 -14.77 9.20 2.23
CA VAL A 206 -15.19 9.50 0.85
C VAL A 206 -15.71 10.95 0.75
N PHE A 207 -16.67 11.32 1.60
CA PHE A 207 -17.26 12.67 1.58
C PHE A 207 -16.22 13.77 1.82
N ARG A 208 -15.26 13.55 2.73
CA ARG A 208 -14.17 14.50 2.98
C ARG A 208 -13.32 14.74 1.74
N GLN A 209 -13.01 13.69 0.98
CA GLN A 209 -12.20 13.78 -0.24
C GLN A 209 -12.93 14.46 -1.41
N LEU A 210 -14.28 14.44 -1.42
CA LEU A 210 -15.08 15.14 -2.42
C LEU A 210 -15.14 16.66 -2.21
N GLN A 211 -14.79 17.15 -1.02
CA GLN A 211 -14.86 18.57 -0.69
C GLN A 211 -13.94 19.41 -1.59
N TYR A 212 -14.44 20.57 -1.99
CA TYR A 212 -13.69 21.50 -2.82
C TYR A 212 -12.56 22.14 -2.01
N TYR A 213 -11.32 21.78 -2.33
CA TYR A 213 -10.12 22.44 -1.81
C TYR A 213 -9.34 23.07 -2.96
N LYS A 214 -9.25 24.41 -2.97
CA LYS A 214 -8.49 25.16 -3.97
C LYS A 214 -7.05 25.36 -3.50
N THR A 215 -6.21 24.34 -3.70
CA THR A 215 -4.76 24.52 -3.62
C THR A 215 -4.31 25.26 -4.88
N PRO A 216 -3.42 26.28 -4.80
CA PRO A 216 -2.90 26.92 -6.00
C PRO A 216 -2.25 25.87 -6.92
N GLU A 217 -2.48 25.97 -8.23
CA GLU A 217 -1.88 25.07 -9.22
C GLU A 217 -0.37 25.34 -9.34
N LEU A 218 0.39 24.82 -8.38
CA LEU A 218 1.85 24.84 -8.38
C LEU A 218 2.36 23.47 -8.81
N GLN A 219 3.42 23.46 -9.62
CA GLN A 219 4.10 22.22 -9.96
C GLN A 219 4.64 21.56 -8.70
N SER A 220 4.43 20.26 -8.58
CA SER A 220 4.94 19.43 -7.49
C SER A 220 5.83 18.32 -8.07
N PRO A 221 6.85 17.85 -7.32
CA PRO A 221 7.60 16.68 -7.74
C PRO A 221 6.66 15.48 -7.87
N ILE A 222 6.91 14.63 -8.86
CA ILE A 222 6.09 13.45 -9.13
C ILE A 222 6.31 12.44 -7.99
N TYR A 223 5.22 11.90 -7.44
CA TYR A 223 5.27 10.87 -6.42
C TYR A 223 4.14 9.86 -6.55
N GLN A 224 4.38 8.69 -5.98
CA GLN A 224 3.41 7.63 -5.77
C GLN A 224 2.99 7.60 -4.29
N ILE A 225 1.70 7.52 -4.00
CA ILE A 225 1.23 7.32 -2.63
C ILE A 225 1.29 5.81 -2.32
N LEU A 226 2.00 5.42 -1.27
CA LEU A 226 2.13 4.01 -0.84
C LEU A 226 1.18 3.67 0.32
N LYS A 227 0.82 4.70 1.11
CA LYS A 227 -0.08 4.60 2.26
C LYS A 227 -0.70 5.96 2.54
N ARG A 228 -2.01 6.01 2.74
CA ARG A 228 -2.71 7.15 3.34
C ARG A 228 -3.51 6.67 4.54
N THR A 229 -3.23 7.27 5.69
CA THR A 229 -4.05 7.13 6.89
C THR A 229 -4.85 8.40 7.14
N GLY A 230 -5.75 8.41 8.13
CA GLY A 230 -6.42 9.65 8.56
C GLY A 230 -5.49 10.71 9.16
N LYS A 231 -4.19 10.43 9.37
CA LYS A 231 -3.24 11.34 10.04
C LYS A 231 -1.99 11.67 9.22
N TYR A 232 -1.56 10.77 8.35
CA TYR A 232 -0.32 10.90 7.58
C TYR A 232 -0.38 10.12 6.28
N GLU A 233 0.50 10.51 5.35
CA GLU A 233 0.73 9.84 4.08
C GLU A 233 2.19 9.40 3.96
N VAL A 234 2.39 8.26 3.31
CA VAL A 234 3.71 7.78 2.87
C VAL A 234 3.76 7.92 1.36
N ARG A 235 4.70 8.73 0.88
CA ARG A 235 4.89 9.04 -0.54
C ARG A 235 6.27 8.58 -1.00
N LYS A 236 6.34 7.97 -2.17
CA LYS A 236 7.58 7.62 -2.87
C LYS A 236 7.78 8.61 -4.01
N TYR A 237 8.73 9.53 -3.86
CA TYR A 237 9.04 10.51 -4.90
C TYR A 237 9.90 9.89 -6.01
N ALA A 238 9.62 10.25 -7.27
CA ALA A 238 10.55 10.05 -8.36
C ALA A 238 11.78 10.97 -8.15
N PRO A 239 12.95 10.67 -8.74
CA PRO A 239 14.08 11.59 -8.69
C PRO A 239 13.72 12.97 -9.25
N PHE A 240 14.05 14.03 -8.50
CA PHE A 240 13.85 15.42 -8.93
C PHE A 240 15.05 16.27 -8.52
N LEU A 241 15.16 17.45 -9.14
CA LEU A 241 16.20 18.42 -8.81
C LEU A 241 15.71 19.44 -7.79
N VAL A 242 16.64 19.85 -6.94
CA VAL A 242 16.44 20.95 -6.00
C VAL A 242 17.52 22.01 -6.14
N ALA A 243 17.12 23.25 -5.89
CA ALA A 243 18.04 24.32 -5.51
C ALA A 243 18.06 24.41 -3.98
N GLU A 244 19.24 24.42 -3.38
CA GLU A 244 19.41 24.31 -1.94
C GLU A 244 20.29 25.44 -1.40
N THR A 245 19.82 26.15 -0.36
CA THR A 245 20.58 27.17 0.38
C THR A 245 20.71 26.82 1.85
N SER A 246 21.76 27.33 2.50
CA SER A 246 21.90 27.25 3.95
C SER A 246 20.83 28.12 4.61
N GLY A 247 20.06 27.53 5.52
CA GLY A 247 19.17 28.25 6.42
C GLY A 247 19.85 28.52 7.76
N ASP A 248 19.51 29.64 8.39
CA ASP A 248 20.04 29.96 9.73
C ASP A 248 19.28 29.22 10.84
N LYS A 249 17.96 28.99 10.68
CA LYS A 249 17.04 28.33 11.63
C LYS A 249 15.85 27.70 10.89
N LEU A 250 15.13 26.76 11.52
CA LEU A 250 13.96 26.08 10.91
C LEU A 250 12.81 27.05 10.55
N SER A 251 12.71 28.15 11.30
CA SER A 251 11.75 29.24 11.11
C SER A 251 12.37 30.50 10.48
N GLY A 252 13.63 30.43 10.03
CA GLY A 252 14.35 31.58 9.50
C GLY A 252 13.88 31.96 8.09
N SER A 253 13.57 33.23 7.87
CA SER A 253 13.14 33.75 6.57
C SER A 253 14.27 33.94 5.56
N LYS A 254 15.53 33.96 6.00
CA LYS A 254 16.70 34.25 5.15
C LYS A 254 16.85 33.25 4.00
N GLY A 255 16.93 31.95 4.30
CA GLY A 255 17.08 30.95 3.24
C GLY A 255 15.86 30.89 2.30
N PHE A 256 14.66 31.18 2.81
CA PHE A 256 13.47 31.33 1.97
C PHE A 256 13.59 32.55 1.05
N ASN A 257 14.06 33.69 1.56
CA ASN A 257 14.26 34.91 0.78
C ASN A 257 15.35 34.74 -0.29
N ASP A 258 16.40 33.99 -0.01
CA ASP A 258 17.46 33.68 -0.98
C ASP A 258 16.91 32.84 -2.14
N ILE A 259 16.12 31.81 -1.83
CA ILE A 259 15.42 30.99 -2.82
C ILE A 259 14.41 31.82 -3.62
N ALA A 260 13.60 32.64 -2.93
CA ALA A 260 12.64 33.52 -3.59
C ALA A 260 13.38 34.48 -4.55
N GLY A 261 14.49 35.07 -4.11
CA GLY A 261 15.37 35.87 -4.94
C GLY A 261 15.83 35.11 -6.19
N TYR A 262 16.34 33.89 -6.01
CA TYR A 262 16.77 33.02 -7.11
C TYR A 262 15.65 32.78 -8.13
N ILE A 263 14.45 32.43 -7.66
CA ILE A 263 13.27 32.18 -8.49
C ILE A 263 12.84 33.43 -9.27
N PHE A 264 12.93 34.61 -8.65
CA PHE A 264 12.53 35.88 -9.27
C PHE A 264 13.64 36.58 -10.07
N GLY A 265 14.76 35.89 -10.33
CA GLY A 265 15.79 36.35 -11.26
C GLY A 265 17.09 36.84 -10.63
N LYS A 266 17.31 36.66 -9.32
CA LYS A 266 18.63 36.89 -8.69
C LYS A 266 19.58 35.70 -8.88
N ASN A 267 19.60 35.14 -10.09
CA ASN A 267 20.52 34.07 -10.49
C ASN A 267 21.42 34.56 -11.64
N SER A 268 22.56 33.92 -11.83
CA SER A 268 23.59 34.24 -12.85
C SER A 268 23.08 34.46 -14.29
N LYS A 269 21.87 33.98 -14.62
CA LYS A 269 21.23 34.17 -15.94
C LYS A 269 20.10 35.21 -15.94
N THR A 270 19.81 35.82 -14.79
CA THR A 270 18.71 36.78 -14.57
C THR A 270 17.34 36.23 -15.01
N GLU A 271 17.17 34.91 -14.93
CA GLU A 271 16.00 34.23 -15.47
C GLU A 271 14.94 33.98 -14.39
N LYS A 272 13.67 34.26 -14.68
CA LYS A 272 12.56 33.94 -13.76
C LYS A 272 12.14 32.47 -13.89
N MET A 273 11.80 31.86 -12.77
CA MET A 273 11.31 30.48 -12.70
C MET A 273 9.87 30.44 -12.17
N LYS A 274 9.10 29.42 -12.57
CA LYS A 274 7.79 29.16 -11.98
C LYS A 274 7.98 28.68 -10.55
N MET A 275 7.15 29.16 -9.62
CA MET A 275 7.10 28.62 -8.25
C MET A 275 6.62 27.17 -8.27
N THR A 276 7.14 26.38 -7.34
CA THR A 276 6.80 24.97 -7.12
C THR A 276 6.43 24.75 -5.65
N THR A 277 5.86 23.60 -5.35
CA THR A 277 5.49 23.18 -3.99
C THR A 277 5.85 21.71 -3.78
N PRO A 278 6.21 21.28 -2.56
CA PRO A 278 6.49 22.10 -1.38
C PRO A 278 7.91 22.69 -1.42
N VAL A 279 8.17 23.64 -0.53
CA VAL A 279 9.54 23.99 -0.12
C VAL A 279 9.91 23.05 1.03
N PHE A 280 11.04 22.36 0.91
CA PHE A 280 11.53 21.46 1.95
C PHE A 280 12.50 22.19 2.86
N THR A 281 12.46 21.87 4.16
CA THR A 281 13.48 22.28 5.13
C THR A 281 14.10 21.02 5.69
N GLN A 282 15.41 20.86 5.52
CA GLN A 282 16.16 19.70 5.97
C GLN A 282 17.17 20.11 7.04
N ALA A 283 17.21 19.38 8.15
CA ALA A 283 18.29 19.48 9.12
C ALA A 283 19.22 18.28 8.96
N PHE A 284 20.53 18.52 8.95
CA PHE A 284 21.53 17.47 8.76
C PHE A 284 22.10 16.93 10.06
N ASP A 285 21.78 17.56 11.19
CA ASP A 285 22.16 17.12 12.52
C ASP A 285 21.02 17.34 13.51
N ASN A 286 21.09 16.64 14.65
CA ASN A 286 20.10 16.74 15.72
C ASN A 286 20.18 18.07 16.49
N GLU A 287 21.29 18.79 16.37
CA GLU A 287 21.50 20.10 17.02
C GLU A 287 20.89 21.25 16.19
N LEU A 288 20.32 20.94 15.01
CA LEU A 288 19.79 21.90 14.04
C LEU A 288 20.83 22.95 13.63
N SER A 289 22.12 22.60 13.71
CA SER A 289 23.24 23.51 13.47
C SER A 289 23.47 23.75 11.97
N LYS A 290 23.10 22.76 11.14
CA LYS A 290 23.12 22.85 9.68
C LYS A 290 21.73 22.57 9.13
N ILE A 291 21.08 23.64 8.71
CA ILE A 291 19.77 23.59 8.08
C ILE A 291 19.94 23.98 6.63
N SER A 292 19.22 23.31 5.75
CA SER A 292 19.04 23.75 4.39
C SER A 292 17.57 23.92 4.05
N ILE A 293 17.32 24.88 3.18
CA ILE A 293 16.02 25.10 2.57
C ILE A 293 16.17 24.72 1.10
N GLN A 294 15.22 23.93 0.60
CA GLN A 294 15.26 23.32 -0.73
C GLN A 294 13.99 23.66 -1.49
N PHE A 295 14.17 24.09 -2.73
CA PHE A 295 13.12 24.37 -3.69
C PHE A 295 13.19 23.39 -4.86
N VAL A 296 12.05 22.82 -5.25
CA VAL A 296 11.97 21.89 -6.37
C VAL A 296 12.05 22.65 -7.68
N LEU A 297 13.00 22.28 -8.55
CA LEU A 297 13.09 22.90 -9.87
C LEU A 297 11.93 22.42 -10.78
N PRO A 298 11.29 23.31 -11.55
CA PRO A 298 10.22 22.94 -12.50
C PRO A 298 10.68 21.90 -13.53
N LEU A 299 9.80 20.94 -13.85
CA LEU A 299 10.10 19.77 -14.70
C LEU A 299 10.42 20.14 -16.16
N GLU A 300 9.98 21.31 -16.62
CA GLU A 300 10.15 21.82 -17.99
C GLU A 300 11.60 22.23 -18.33
N LYS A 301 12.52 22.22 -17.36
CA LYS A 301 13.87 22.78 -17.53
C LYS A 301 14.93 21.68 -17.66
N ASP A 302 15.49 21.63 -18.87
CA ASP A 302 16.50 20.67 -19.33
C ASP A 302 17.75 20.62 -18.41
N LEU A 303 18.08 19.41 -17.95
CA LEU A 303 19.14 19.07 -16.99
C LEU A 303 20.54 19.53 -17.45
N SER A 304 20.75 19.61 -18.76
CA SER A 304 22.02 19.97 -19.39
C SER A 304 22.38 21.47 -19.27
N ARG A 305 21.41 22.34 -19.01
CA ARG A 305 21.59 23.81 -19.05
C ARG A 305 21.94 24.48 -17.72
N TRP A 306 21.81 23.79 -16.58
CA TRP A 306 21.79 24.44 -15.25
C TRP A 306 22.83 23.93 -14.24
N GLY A 307 23.76 23.05 -14.62
CA GLY A 307 24.89 22.65 -13.78
C GLY A 307 25.84 23.80 -13.35
N TYR A 308 25.59 25.04 -13.81
CA TYR A 308 26.45 26.22 -13.62
C TYR A 308 25.67 27.48 -13.25
N ILE A 309 24.65 27.38 -12.39
CA ILE A 309 23.78 28.53 -12.08
C ILE A 309 23.94 28.88 -10.62
N SER A 310 24.84 29.82 -10.36
CA SER A 310 25.03 30.43 -9.04
C SER A 310 24.07 31.62 -8.85
N LEU A 311 23.80 31.99 -7.60
CA LEU A 311 23.23 33.30 -7.26
C LEU A 311 24.14 34.42 -7.79
N TYR A 312 23.54 35.50 -8.28
CA TYR A 312 24.28 36.76 -8.45
C TYR A 312 24.47 37.41 -7.07
N ASN A 313 25.67 37.95 -6.84
CA ASN A 313 25.97 38.84 -5.72
C ASN A 313 25.06 40.07 -5.73
#